data_AF-A0A4Y2E0S7-F1
#
_entry.id   AF-A0A4Y2E0S7-F1
#
_cell.length_a   1.000
_cell.length_b   1.000
_cell.length_c   1.000
_cell.angle_alpha   90.00
_cell.angle_beta   90.00
_cell.angle_gamma   90.00
#
_symmetry.space_group_name_H-M   'P 1'
#
loop_
_entity.id
_entity.type
_entity.pdbx_description
1 polymer ?
#
loop_
_entity_poly.entity_id
_entity_poly.type
_entity_poly.pdbx_seq_one_letter_code
_entity_poly.pdbx_strand_id
1 'polypeptide(L)'
;MGQFCLVKSWKKLWPSFGDSSKVEQGEANKSEILPLIKCIPGCEGATEHVVTEWLSCETEANQLYTDEEIISLIQNKRQDDSDLEEINEPENVIVSHSEAANVLEIALRHIEQSENVTSTDIMFMRRWHNIASTSRITSLRQTNTKNFFTPEDR
;
A
#
# COMPACT_ATOMS: atom_id res chain seq x y z
N MET A 1 -21.22 -17.09 -14.64
CA MET A 1 -20.30 -16.29 -13.80
C MET A 1 -18.87 -16.71 -14.17
N GLY A 2 -18.17 -15.96 -15.03
CA GLY A 2 -16.86 -16.37 -15.53
C GLY A 2 -15.75 -15.90 -14.58
N GLN A 3 -14.94 -16.83 -14.06
CA GLN A 3 -13.71 -16.48 -13.35
C GLN A 3 -12.78 -15.68 -14.28
N PHE A 4 -12.53 -14.41 -13.95
CA PHE A 4 -11.48 -13.61 -14.58
C PHE A 4 -10.14 -14.06 -13.99
N CYS A 5 -9.59 -15.14 -14.54
CA CYS A 5 -8.24 -15.57 -14.20
C CYS A 5 -7.26 -14.44 -14.56
N LEU A 6 -6.39 -14.05 -13.60
CA LEU A 6 -5.39 -13.00 -13.76
C LEU A 6 -4.59 -13.15 -15.06
N VAL A 7 -4.30 -14.39 -15.45
CA VAL A 7 -3.64 -14.73 -16.72
C VAL A 7 -4.29 -14.07 -17.94
N LYS A 8 -5.63 -14.02 -18.00
CA LYS A 8 -6.35 -13.38 -19.12
C LYS A 8 -6.17 -11.86 -19.15
N SER A 9 -6.11 -11.23 -17.98
CA SER A 9 -5.89 -9.79 -17.87
C SER A 9 -4.47 -9.41 -18.27
N TRP A 10 -3.48 -10.23 -17.90
CA TRP A 10 -2.07 -9.99 -18.22
C TRP A 10 -1.74 -10.24 -19.70
N LYS A 11 -2.37 -11.23 -20.34
CA LYS A 11 -2.22 -11.49 -21.79
C LYS A 11 -2.66 -10.32 -22.67
N LYS A 12 -3.57 -9.47 -22.17
CA LYS A 12 -4.03 -8.26 -22.86
C LYS A 12 -2.99 -7.13 -22.85
N LEU A 13 -2.14 -7.08 -21.82
CA LEU A 13 -1.09 -6.08 -21.67
C LEU A 13 0.23 -6.57 -22.26
N TRP A 14 0.47 -7.88 -22.28
CA TRP A 14 1.70 -8.49 -22.80
C TRP A 14 1.40 -9.76 -23.62
N PRO A 15 1.14 -9.62 -24.93
CA PRO A 15 0.69 -10.75 -25.77
C PRO A 15 1.71 -11.88 -25.94
N SER A 16 2.99 -11.60 -25.73
CA SER A 16 4.08 -12.60 -25.79
C SER A 16 4.26 -13.38 -24.49
N PHE A 17 3.43 -13.15 -23.47
CA PHE A 17 3.40 -13.98 -22.27
C PHE A 17 2.85 -15.35 -22.67
N GLY A 18 3.75 -16.30 -22.90
CA GLY A 18 3.38 -17.69 -23.19
C GLY A 18 2.52 -18.26 -22.08
N ASP A 19 1.66 -19.22 -22.41
CA ASP A 19 0.85 -19.96 -21.42
C ASP A 19 1.80 -20.84 -20.59
N SER A 20 2.52 -20.23 -19.66
CA SER A 20 3.43 -20.94 -18.77
C SER A 20 2.66 -21.40 -17.54
N SER A 21 2.01 -22.57 -17.66
CA SER A 21 1.44 -23.29 -16.52
C SER A 21 2.48 -24.11 -15.74
N LYS A 22 3.77 -23.87 -16.01
CA LYS A 22 4.88 -24.38 -15.21
C LYS A 22 5.78 -23.21 -14.86
N VAL A 23 5.65 -22.70 -13.64
CA VAL A 23 6.71 -21.92 -13.03
C VAL A 23 7.80 -22.91 -12.65
N GLU A 24 8.60 -23.32 -13.64
CA GLU A 24 9.96 -23.74 -13.31
C GLU A 24 10.63 -22.47 -12.80
N GLN A 25 11.02 -22.51 -11.52
CA GLN A 25 11.85 -21.49 -10.90
C GLN A 25 13.25 -21.61 -11.52
N GLY A 26 13.35 -21.15 -12.76
CA GLY A 26 14.62 -20.96 -13.44
C GLY A 26 15.35 -19.86 -12.69
N GLU A 27 16.58 -20.16 -12.26
CA GLU A 27 17.51 -19.19 -11.70
C GLU A 27 17.53 -17.98 -12.63
N ALA A 28 17.00 -16.85 -12.15
CA ALA A 28 16.89 -15.65 -12.95
C ALA A 28 18.31 -15.20 -13.34
N ASN A 29 18.67 -15.34 -14.61
CA ASN A 29 20.00 -15.01 -15.11
C ASN A 29 20.24 -13.50 -14.95
N LYS A 30 20.89 -13.11 -13.87
CA LYS A 30 21.27 -11.73 -13.51
C LYS A 30 21.90 -10.96 -14.67
N SER A 31 22.67 -11.66 -15.50
CA SER A 31 23.34 -11.14 -16.69
C SER A 31 22.39 -10.71 -17.81
N GLU A 32 21.17 -11.25 -17.86
CA GLU A 32 20.14 -10.92 -18.85
C GLU A 32 19.23 -9.78 -18.40
N ILE A 33 19.03 -9.62 -17.08
CA ILE A 33 18.09 -8.65 -16.50
C ILE A 33 18.69 -7.24 -16.43
N LEU A 34 19.96 -7.11 -16.06
CA LEU A 34 20.62 -5.82 -15.92
C LEU A 34 20.60 -4.97 -17.21
N PRO A 35 20.88 -5.53 -18.41
CA PRO A 35 20.74 -4.80 -19.67
C PRO A 35 19.32 -4.29 -19.93
N LEU A 36 18.31 -5.06 -19.57
CA LEU A 36 16.91 -4.69 -19.78
C LEU A 36 16.49 -3.53 -18.88
N ILE A 37 16.91 -3.54 -17.61
CA ILE A 37 16.62 -2.46 -16.65
C ILE A 37 17.25 -1.14 -17.11
N LYS A 38 18.48 -1.19 -17.65
CA LYS A 38 19.16 0.00 -18.15
C LYS A 38 18.50 0.64 -19.38
N CYS A 39 17.64 -0.11 -20.09
CA CYS A 39 16.85 0.42 -21.20
C CYS A 39 15.61 1.20 -20.73
N ILE A 40 15.27 1.17 -19.44
CA ILE A 40 14.16 1.93 -18.87
C ILE A 40 14.65 3.37 -18.63
N PRO A 41 13.97 4.40 -19.18
CA PRO A 41 14.35 5.79 -18.95
C PRO A 41 14.40 6.13 -17.45
N GLY A 42 15.52 6.65 -16.98
CA GLY A 42 15.75 6.97 -15.56
C GLY A 42 16.34 5.82 -14.74
N CYS A 43 16.63 4.67 -15.35
CA CYS A 43 17.28 3.52 -14.71
C CYS A 43 18.67 3.20 -15.30
N GLU A 44 19.28 4.11 -16.04
CA GLU A 44 20.59 3.93 -16.69
C GLU A 44 21.69 3.62 -15.66
N GLY A 45 21.53 4.15 -14.44
CA GLY A 45 22.41 3.93 -13.30
C GLY A 45 22.20 2.61 -12.54
N ALA A 46 21.30 1.73 -12.98
CA ALA A 46 21.07 0.45 -12.32
C ALA A 46 22.37 -0.38 -12.27
N THR A 47 22.67 -0.92 -11.10
CA THR A 47 23.88 -1.71 -10.86
C THR A 47 23.53 -3.17 -10.67
N GLU A 48 24.55 -4.03 -10.87
CA GLU A 48 24.44 -5.45 -10.58
C GLU A 48 23.99 -5.71 -9.14
N HIS A 49 24.43 -4.88 -8.19
CA HIS A 49 24.07 -4.99 -6.79
C HIS A 49 22.57 -4.82 -6.57
N VAL A 50 21.96 -3.80 -7.17
CA VAL A 50 20.50 -3.55 -7.10
C VAL A 50 19.72 -4.74 -7.70
N VAL A 51 20.19 -5.27 -8.83
CA VAL A 51 19.57 -6.46 -9.45
C VAL A 51 19.72 -7.69 -8.56
N THR A 52 20.86 -7.85 -7.89
CA THR A 52 21.08 -8.95 -6.94
C THR A 52 20.12 -8.83 -5.76
N GLU A 53 20.04 -7.64 -5.16
CA GLU A 53 19.18 -7.35 -4.01
C GLU A 53 17.72 -7.69 -4.33
N TRP A 54 17.24 -7.30 -5.52
CA TRP A 54 15.87 -7.61 -5.96
C TRP A 54 15.63 -9.10 -6.18
N LEU A 55 16.59 -9.81 -6.77
CA LEU A 55 16.49 -11.25 -7.02
C LEU A 55 16.67 -12.08 -5.74
N SER A 56 17.43 -11.58 -4.76
CA SER A 56 17.66 -12.26 -3.47
C SER A 56 16.44 -12.21 -2.54
N CYS A 57 15.47 -11.30 -2.78
CA CYS A 57 14.23 -11.23 -2.02
C CYS A 57 13.34 -12.48 -2.17
N GLU A 58 13.53 -13.31 -3.19
CA GLU A 58 12.65 -14.45 -3.47
C GLU A 58 12.97 -15.71 -2.65
N THR A 59 14.11 -15.77 -1.95
CA THR A 59 14.55 -16.99 -1.25
C THR A 59 14.11 -17.08 0.22
N GLU A 60 13.91 -15.95 0.91
CA GLU A 60 13.48 -15.96 2.33
C GLU A 60 12.08 -15.34 2.55
N ALA A 61 11.57 -14.51 1.63
CA ALA A 61 10.28 -13.83 1.80
C ALA A 61 9.12 -14.43 0.98
N ASN A 62 9.39 -15.35 0.04
CA ASN A 62 8.35 -16.05 -0.73
C ASN A 62 7.84 -17.31 0.00
N GLN A 63 7.62 -17.23 1.31
CA GLN A 63 6.68 -18.15 1.92
C GLN A 63 5.31 -17.85 1.29
N LEU A 64 4.87 -18.74 0.41
CA LEU A 64 3.51 -18.74 -0.11
C LEU A 64 2.60 -19.03 1.08
N TYR A 65 2.17 -17.97 1.76
CA TYR A 65 1.21 -18.09 2.83
C TYR A 65 -0.09 -18.67 2.26
N THR A 66 -0.61 -19.72 2.89
CA THR A 66 -1.98 -20.16 2.61
C THR A 66 -2.97 -19.13 3.11
N ASP A 67 -4.20 -19.14 2.60
CA ASP A 67 -5.24 -18.20 3.03
C ASP A 67 -5.43 -18.25 4.56
N GLU A 68 -5.31 -19.43 5.17
CA GLU A 68 -5.38 -19.64 6.62
C GLU A 68 -4.20 -19.01 7.37
N GLU A 69 -2.99 -19.10 6.82
CA GLU A 69 -1.79 -18.50 7.41
C GLU A 69 -1.85 -16.97 7.31
N ILE A 70 -2.35 -16.42 6.20
CA ILE A 70 -2.60 -14.98 6.05
C ILE A 70 -3.64 -14.50 7.07
N ILE A 71 -4.75 -15.24 7.20
CA ILE A 71 -5.81 -14.92 8.18
C ILE A 71 -5.24 -14.97 9.60
N SER A 72 -4.44 -15.99 9.93
CA SER A 72 -3.79 -16.11 11.23
C SER A 72 -2.80 -14.98 11.51
N LEU A 73 -2.00 -14.57 10.52
CA LEU A 73 -1.07 -13.44 10.65
C LEU A 73 -1.80 -12.13 10.96
N ILE A 74 -2.91 -11.88 10.29
CA ILE A 74 -3.75 -10.69 10.48
C ILE A 74 -4.46 -10.73 11.83
N GLN A 75 -4.87 -11.91 12.30
CA GLN A 75 -5.53 -12.08 13.59
C GLN A 75 -4.53 -11.98 14.76
N ASN A 76 -3.35 -12.61 14.67
CA ASN A 76 -2.31 -12.54 15.70
C ASN A 76 -1.74 -11.12 15.86
N LYS A 77 -1.57 -10.36 14.77
CA LYS A 77 -1.18 -8.94 14.88
C LYS A 77 -2.16 -8.07 15.66
N ARG A 78 -3.42 -8.48 15.82
CA ARG A 78 -4.40 -7.77 16.65
C ARG A 78 -4.39 -8.22 18.11
N GLN A 79 -3.69 -9.30 18.42
CA GLN A 79 -3.69 -9.94 19.73
C GLN A 79 -2.37 -9.72 20.48
N ASP A 80 -1.29 -9.41 19.75
CA ASP A 80 0.03 -9.05 20.30
C ASP A 80 0.17 -7.59 20.76
N ASP A 81 -0.91 -6.80 20.66
CA ASP A 81 -1.02 -5.47 21.28
C ASP A 81 -1.38 -5.58 22.79
N SER A 82 -1.40 -6.80 23.35
CA SER A 82 -1.82 -7.06 24.72
C SER A 82 -0.67 -7.30 25.71
N ASP A 83 0.61 -7.26 25.30
CA ASP A 83 1.70 -7.56 26.25
C ASP A 83 3.05 -6.90 25.90
N LEU A 84 3.03 -5.62 25.49
CA LEU A 84 4.23 -4.78 25.58
C LEU A 84 4.10 -3.87 26.80
N GLU A 85 4.99 -4.14 27.76
CA GLU A 85 5.13 -3.42 29.01
C GLU A 85 5.04 -1.90 28.84
N GLU A 86 4.42 -1.30 29.85
CA GLU A 86 4.33 0.12 30.17
C GLU A 86 5.69 0.84 30.07
N ILE A 87 6.15 1.11 28.86
CA ILE A 87 6.98 2.26 28.60
C ILE A 87 5.98 3.41 28.52
N ASN A 88 6.09 4.36 29.43
CA ASN A 88 5.37 5.63 29.44
C ASN A 88 5.63 6.39 28.12
N GLU A 89 4.97 5.97 27.05
CA GLU A 89 4.84 6.70 25.81
C GLU A 89 3.59 7.58 25.98
N PRO A 90 3.67 8.89 25.69
CA PRO A 90 2.51 9.77 25.86
C PRO A 90 1.37 9.18 25.04
N GLU A 91 0.24 8.96 25.70
CA GLU A 91 -1.04 8.53 25.13
C GLU A 91 -1.10 8.91 23.65
N ASN A 92 -0.78 7.95 22.77
CA ASN A 92 -0.76 8.18 21.34
C ASN A 92 -2.23 8.33 20.94
N VAL A 93 -2.78 9.53 21.13
CA VAL A 93 -4.14 9.87 20.73
C VAL A 93 -4.17 9.73 19.23
N ILE A 94 -4.61 8.57 18.76
CA ILE A 94 -4.81 8.29 17.34
C ILE A 94 -5.95 9.21 16.89
N VAL A 95 -5.58 10.36 16.33
CA VAL A 95 -6.54 11.33 15.78
C VAL A 95 -7.34 10.65 14.67
N SER A 96 -8.67 10.62 14.82
CA SER A 96 -9.53 10.02 13.80
C SER A 96 -9.41 10.77 12.47
N HIS A 97 -9.65 10.09 11.33
CA HIS A 97 -9.62 10.76 10.02
C HIS A 97 -10.61 11.94 9.92
N SER A 98 -11.76 11.85 10.60
CA SER A 98 -12.72 12.96 10.70
C SER A 98 -12.18 14.14 11.49
N GLU A 99 -11.49 13.88 12.59
CA GLU A 99 -10.91 14.90 13.44
C GLU A 99 -9.72 15.58 12.77
N ALA A 100 -8.82 14.80 12.15
CA ALA A 100 -7.73 15.32 11.34
C ALA A 100 -8.23 16.20 10.18
N ALA A 101 -9.30 15.77 9.49
CA ALA A 101 -9.90 16.56 8.42
C ALA A 101 -10.48 17.90 8.94
N ASN A 102 -11.19 17.88 10.06
CA ASN A 102 -11.75 19.08 10.68
C ASN A 102 -10.66 20.07 11.13
N VAL A 103 -9.61 19.57 11.80
CA VAL A 103 -8.48 20.40 12.22
C VAL A 103 -7.79 21.05 11.02
N LEU A 104 -7.58 20.29 9.94
CA LEU A 104 -6.98 20.82 8.70
C LEU A 104 -7.89 21.83 8.00
N GLU A 105 -9.22 21.67 8.06
CA GLU A 105 -10.16 22.65 7.52
C GLU A 105 -10.08 23.99 8.29
N ILE A 106 -10.02 23.92 9.62
CA ILE A 106 -9.88 25.09 10.49
C ILE A 106 -8.54 25.80 10.21
N ALA A 107 -7.44 25.03 10.15
CA ALA A 107 -6.11 25.56 9.85
C ALA A 107 -6.05 26.21 8.45
N LEU A 108 -6.67 25.59 7.45
CA LEU A 108 -6.78 26.16 6.10
C LEU A 108 -7.49 27.50 6.08
N ARG A 109 -8.64 27.59 6.76
CA ARG A 109 -9.41 28.84 6.84
C ARG A 109 -8.60 29.96 7.49
N HIS A 110 -7.80 29.64 8.49
CA HIS A 110 -6.93 30.60 9.16
C HIS A 110 -5.81 31.09 8.23
N ILE A 111 -5.14 30.17 7.53
CA ILE A 111 -4.03 30.47 6.63
C ILE A 111 -4.50 31.29 5.42
N GLU A 112 -5.67 30.98 4.87
CA GLU A 112 -6.29 31.75 3.77
C GLU A 112 -6.65 33.18 4.15
N GLN A 113 -6.81 33.48 5.45
CA GLN A 113 -7.11 34.82 5.96
C GLN A 113 -5.86 35.62 6.36
N SER A 114 -4.69 35.00 6.37
CA SER A 114 -3.46 35.64 6.86
C SER A 114 -2.74 36.42 5.74
N GLU A 115 -2.20 37.59 6.07
CA GLU A 115 -1.60 38.51 5.09
C GLU A 115 -0.22 38.06 4.57
N ASN A 116 0.49 37.22 5.31
CA ASN A 116 1.90 36.85 5.03
C ASN A 116 2.08 35.44 4.48
N VAL A 117 1.01 34.82 4.01
CA VAL A 117 1.02 33.44 3.49
C VAL A 117 1.19 33.45 1.99
N THR A 118 2.09 32.61 1.50
CA THR A 118 2.33 32.48 0.06
C THR A 118 1.29 31.56 -0.58
N SER A 119 1.07 31.70 -1.89
CA SER A 119 0.19 30.78 -2.63
C SER A 119 0.65 29.32 -2.51
N THR A 120 1.95 29.09 -2.36
CA THR A 120 2.55 27.76 -2.16
C THR A 120 2.08 27.12 -0.86
N ASP A 121 2.08 27.88 0.24
CA ASP A 121 1.63 27.40 1.56
C ASP A 121 0.15 26.97 1.53
N ILE A 122 -0.70 27.78 0.88
CA ILE A 122 -2.13 27.48 0.70
C ILE A 122 -2.31 26.20 -0.12
N MET A 123 -1.56 26.04 -1.21
CA MET A 123 -1.64 24.83 -2.04
C MET A 123 -1.21 23.56 -1.29
N PHE A 124 -0.16 23.65 -0.47
CA PHE A 124 0.27 22.52 0.37
C PHE A 124 -0.77 22.15 1.42
N MET A 125 -1.33 23.13 2.13
CA MET A 125 -2.36 22.87 3.14
C MET A 125 -3.63 22.26 2.51
N ARG A 126 -4.03 22.72 1.32
CA ARG A 126 -5.19 22.17 0.58
C ARG A 126 -4.94 20.71 0.19
N ARG A 127 -3.71 20.39 -0.24
CA ARG A 127 -3.31 19.01 -0.54
C ARG A 127 -3.45 18.10 0.69
N TRP A 128 -2.95 18.53 1.84
CA TRP A 128 -3.04 17.75 3.09
C TRP A 128 -4.48 17.52 3.55
N HIS A 129 -5.31 18.56 3.53
CA HIS A 129 -6.73 18.44 3.83
C HIS A 129 -7.45 17.45 2.90
N ASN A 130 -7.14 17.49 1.60
CA ASN A 130 -7.73 16.57 0.62
C ASN A 130 -7.30 15.13 0.85
N ILE A 131 -6.05 14.88 1.27
CA ILE A 131 -5.57 13.55 1.63
C ILE A 131 -6.35 13.03 2.84
N ALA A 132 -6.46 13.82 3.92
CA ALA A 132 -7.22 13.43 5.11
C ALA A 132 -8.71 13.19 4.80
N SER A 133 -9.32 14.05 3.98
CA SER A 133 -10.71 13.93 3.53
C SER A 133 -10.94 12.68 2.66
N THR A 134 -9.97 12.33 1.81
CA THR A 134 -10.06 11.14 0.96
C THR A 134 -9.95 9.87 1.82
N SER A 135 -9.03 9.85 2.79
CA SER A 135 -8.89 8.75 3.76
C SER A 135 -10.18 8.51 4.55
N ARG A 136 -10.91 9.58 4.89
CA ARG A 136 -12.24 9.48 5.51
C ARG A 136 -13.26 8.78 4.58
N ILE A 137 -13.28 9.11 3.29
CA ILE A 137 -14.22 8.51 2.33
C ILE A 137 -13.88 7.03 2.07
N THR A 138 -12.59 6.70 1.94
CA THR A 138 -12.16 5.31 1.74
C THR A 138 -12.40 4.45 2.97
N SER A 139 -12.14 4.99 4.17
CA SER A 139 -12.46 4.32 5.44
C SER A 139 -13.97 4.09 5.59
N LEU A 140 -14.79 5.11 5.30
CA LEU A 140 -16.25 4.99 5.33
C LEU A 140 -16.76 3.91 4.35
N ARG A 141 -16.17 3.83 3.15
CA ARG A 141 -16.48 2.78 2.17
C ARG A 141 -16.10 1.39 2.70
N GLN A 142 -14.91 1.23 3.27
CA GLN A 142 -14.46 -0.04 3.86
C GLN A 142 -15.40 -0.51 4.98
N THR A 143 -15.80 0.38 5.89
CA THR A 143 -16.78 0.08 6.95
C THR A 143 -18.13 -0.33 6.37
N ASN A 144 -18.61 0.35 5.32
CA ASN A 144 -19.87 -0.02 4.66
C ASN A 144 -19.82 -1.42 4.03
N THR A 145 -18.73 -1.76 3.33
CA THR A 145 -18.53 -3.13 2.82
C THR A 145 -18.44 -4.16 3.95
N LYS A 146 -17.74 -3.87 5.05
CA LYS A 146 -17.66 -4.80 6.19
C LYS A 146 -19.04 -5.10 6.77
N ASN A 147 -19.88 -4.08 6.92
CA ASN A 147 -21.25 -4.22 7.41
C ASN A 147 -22.14 -5.05 6.47
N PHE A 148 -21.84 -5.09 5.17
CA PHE A 148 -22.58 -5.90 4.20
C PHE A 148 -22.30 -7.41 4.37
N PHE A 149 -21.15 -7.78 4.95
CA PHE A 149 -20.74 -9.18 5.14
C PHE A 149 -20.92 -9.68 6.58
N THR A 150 -21.34 -8.83 7.52
CA THR A 150 -21.73 -9.27 8.86
C THR A 150 -23.20 -9.71 8.84
N PRO A 151 -23.52 -10.96 9.23
CA PRO A 151 -24.92 -11.36 9.42
C PRO A 151 -25.52 -10.49 10.51
N GLU A 152 -26.67 -9.87 10.27
CA GLU A 152 -27.47 -9.33 11.37
C GLU A 152 -27.97 -10.52 12.18
N ASP A 153 -27.53 -10.61 13.45
CA ASP A 153 -28.06 -11.56 14.42
C ASP A 153 -29.58 -11.45 14.44
N ARG A 154 -30.26 -12.56 14.13
CA ARG A 154 -31.71 -12.72 14.18
C ARG A 154 -32.08 -13.93 15.02
#